data_AF-I2QSR9-F1
#
_entry.id   AF-I2QSR9-F1
#
_cell.length_a   1.000
_cell.length_b   1.000
_cell.length_c   1.000
_cell.angle_alpha   90.00
_cell.angle_beta   90.00
_cell.angle_gamma   90.00
#
_symmetry.space_group_name_H-M   'P 1'
#
loop_
_entity.id
_entity.type
_entity.pdbx_description
1 polymer ?
#
loop_
_entity_poly.entity_id
_entity_poly.type
_entity_poly.pdbx_seq_one_letter_code
_entity_poly.pdbx_strand_id
1 'polypeptide(L)'
;MFFQIGDHLAGAVIGVATAVIIRGVISPGLDMVLAMLIGMGIGTIVSLILAYMLSPMLGIVETMVPGSLIGMYGGMLFAMRDSMAAGSRTMPAVITVGAIFGIVMTIAVKLYNYVLRGAVVEVGD
;
A
#
# COMPACT_ATOMS: atom_id res chain seq x y z
N MET A 1 17.91 -5.50 12.11
CA MET A 1 17.23 -4.22 12.37
C MET A 1 17.10 -3.33 11.12
N PHE A 2 18.16 -3.09 10.33
CA PHE A 2 18.08 -2.26 9.11
C PHE A 2 17.06 -2.76 8.07
N PHE A 3 16.94 -4.07 7.87
CA PHE A 3 15.97 -4.68 6.95
C PHE A 3 14.51 -4.39 7.34
N GLN A 4 14.20 -4.49 8.65
CA GLN A 4 12.85 -4.21 9.15
C GLN A 4 12.44 -2.75 8.96
N ILE A 5 13.37 -1.81 9.19
CA ILE A 5 13.14 -0.38 8.97
C ILE A 5 12.94 -0.10 7.47
N GLY A 6 13.73 -0.75 6.62
CA GLY A 6 13.63 -0.69 5.17
C GLY A 6 12.25 -1.08 4.64
N ASP A 7 11.65 -2.14 5.18
CA ASP A 7 10.31 -2.57 4.74
C ASP A 7 9.19 -1.58 5.09
N HIS A 8 9.30 -0.92 6.24
CA HIS A 8 8.30 0.08 6.65
C HIS A 8 8.44 1.34 5.80
N LEU A 9 9.68 1.74 5.48
CA LEU A 9 9.97 2.81 4.53
C LEU A 9 9.47 2.45 3.13
N ALA A 10 9.70 1.23 2.66
CA ALA A 10 9.21 0.75 1.37
C ALA A 10 7.68 0.83 1.30
N GLY A 11 6.99 0.32 2.33
CA GLY A 11 5.53 0.41 2.43
C GLY A 11 5.02 1.85 2.43
N ALA A 12 5.67 2.73 3.19
CA ALA A 12 5.35 4.15 3.22
C ALA A 12 5.52 4.82 1.84
N VAL A 13 6.63 4.56 1.15
CA VAL A 13 6.91 5.11 -0.18
C VAL A 13 5.89 4.64 -1.20
N ILE A 14 5.53 3.35 -1.20
CA ILE A 14 4.50 2.80 -2.08
C ILE A 14 3.15 3.48 -1.79
N GLY A 15 2.76 3.56 -0.52
CA GLY A 15 1.50 4.19 -0.13
C GLY A 15 1.41 5.67 -0.52
N VAL A 16 2.49 6.44 -0.33
CA VAL A 16 2.58 7.85 -0.75
C VAL A 16 2.48 7.98 -2.26
N ALA A 17 3.28 7.21 -3.01
CA ALA A 17 3.30 7.27 -4.46
C ALA A 17 1.92 6.94 -5.05
N THR A 18 1.27 5.87 -4.56
CA THR A 18 -0.07 5.49 -4.97
C THR A 18 -1.09 6.59 -4.67
N ALA A 19 -1.07 7.17 -3.46
CA ALA A 19 -1.99 8.24 -3.08
C ALA A 19 -1.84 9.51 -3.95
N VAL A 20 -0.60 9.92 -4.22
CA VAL A 20 -0.31 11.13 -5.02
C VAL A 20 -0.72 10.94 -6.47
N ILE A 21 -0.41 9.78 -7.07
CA ILE A 21 -0.75 9.50 -8.47
C ILE A 21 -2.27 9.46 -8.65
N ILE A 22 -2.98 8.76 -7.76
CA ILE A 22 -4.44 8.64 -7.84
C ILE A 22 -5.12 9.99 -7.71
N ARG A 23 -4.62 10.86 -6.82
CA ARG A 23 -5.12 12.22 -6.69
C ARG A 23 -4.94 13.07 -7.94
N GLY A 24 -3.89 12.82 -8.71
CA GLY A 24 -3.69 13.47 -10.00
C GLY A 24 -4.65 12.99 -11.10
N VAL A 25 -5.21 11.79 -10.96
CA VAL A 25 -6.03 11.13 -11.99
C VAL A 25 -7.52 11.21 -11.71
N ILE A 26 -7.93 11.07 -10.45
CA ILE A 26 -9.35 11.01 -10.06
C ILE A 26 -9.88 12.41 -9.78
N SER A 27 -10.87 12.83 -10.58
CA SER A 27 -11.58 14.08 -10.34
C SER A 27 -12.73 13.90 -9.34
N PRO A 28 -13.07 14.96 -8.57
CA PRO A 28 -14.26 14.96 -7.72
C PRO A 28 -15.53 14.76 -8.56
N GLY A 29 -16.39 13.83 -8.16
CA GLY A 29 -17.65 13.54 -8.86
C GLY A 29 -17.56 12.46 -9.95
N LEU A 30 -16.41 11.81 -10.13
CA LEU A 30 -16.33 10.58 -10.92
C LEU A 30 -17.20 9.48 -10.27
N ASP A 31 -17.87 8.67 -11.10
CA ASP A 31 -18.60 7.50 -10.61
C ASP A 31 -17.72 6.61 -9.71
N MET A 32 -18.27 6.19 -8.58
CA MET A 32 -17.51 5.52 -7.53
C MET A 32 -16.94 4.17 -7.99
N VAL A 33 -17.66 3.42 -8.84
CA VAL A 33 -17.21 2.12 -9.35
C VAL A 33 -16.06 2.31 -10.34
N LEU A 34 -16.18 3.31 -11.23
CA LEU A 34 -15.10 3.69 -12.14
C LEU A 34 -13.85 4.17 -11.38
N ALA A 35 -14.02 4.98 -10.35
CA ALA A 35 -12.93 5.43 -9.49
C ALA A 35 -12.21 4.23 -8.85
N MET A 36 -12.96 3.25 -8.33
CA MET A 36 -12.38 2.04 -7.74
C MET A 36 -11.59 1.22 -8.75
N LEU A 37 -12.13 0.97 -9.95
CA LEU A 37 -11.45 0.20 -11.00
C LEU A 37 -10.15 0.87 -11.45
N ILE A 38 -10.20 2.19 -11.69
CA ILE A 38 -9.02 2.97 -12.08
C ILE A 38 -8.00 3.00 -10.94
N GLY A 39 -8.46 3.25 -9.71
CA GLY A 39 -7.62 3.26 -8.50
C GLY A 39 -6.93 1.93 -8.25
N MET A 40 -7.64 0.83 -8.41
CA MET A 40 -7.08 -0.52 -8.30
C MET A 40 -6.00 -0.77 -9.35
N GLY A 41 -6.28 -0.45 -10.62
CA GLY A 41 -5.34 -0.64 -11.72
C GLY A 41 -4.07 0.20 -11.55
N ILE A 42 -4.23 1.49 -11.26
CA ILE A 42 -3.09 2.39 -11.01
C ILE A 42 -2.32 1.94 -9.77
N GLY A 43 -3.02 1.64 -8.68
CA GLY A 43 -2.42 1.24 -7.42
C GLY A 43 -1.59 -0.04 -7.54
N THR A 44 -2.12 -1.06 -8.24
CA THR A 44 -1.38 -2.29 -8.53
C THR A 44 -0.16 -2.04 -9.39
N ILE A 45 -0.27 -1.28 -10.49
CA ILE A 45 0.88 -0.95 -11.36
C ILE A 45 1.97 -0.22 -10.57
N VAL A 46 1.61 0.81 -9.81
CA VAL A 46 2.56 1.59 -8.99
C VAL A 46 3.25 0.70 -7.97
N SER A 47 2.48 -0.13 -7.26
CA SER A 47 3.07 -1.03 -6.27
C SER A 47 3.97 -2.09 -6.88
N LEU A 48 3.66 -2.61 -8.07
CA LEU A 48 4.50 -3.59 -8.76
C LEU A 48 5.82 -2.98 -9.21
N ILE A 49 5.78 -1.79 -9.80
CA ILE A 49 7.00 -1.08 -10.24
C ILE A 49 7.89 -0.80 -9.03
N LEU A 50 7.34 -0.25 -7.96
CA LEU A 50 8.10 0.09 -6.77
C LEU A 50 8.58 -1.16 -6.03
N ALA A 51 7.73 -2.17 -5.84
CA ALA A 51 8.15 -3.43 -5.21
C ALA A 51 9.26 -4.10 -6.02
N TYR A 52 9.18 -4.10 -7.36
CA TYR A 52 10.24 -4.63 -8.22
C TYR A 52 11.55 -3.85 -8.07
N MET A 53 11.49 -2.52 -8.06
CA MET A 53 12.68 -1.66 -7.89
C MET A 53 13.31 -1.80 -6.49
N LEU A 54 12.51 -1.98 -5.44
CA LEU A 54 13.00 -2.14 -4.07
C LEU A 54 13.39 -3.60 -3.73
N SER A 55 12.94 -4.57 -4.53
CA SER A 55 13.19 -6.00 -4.30
C SER A 55 14.66 -6.42 -4.18
N PRO A 56 15.63 -5.86 -4.93
CA PRO A 56 17.04 -6.25 -4.80
C PRO A 56 17.68 -5.76 -3.50
N MET A 57 17.12 -4.71 -2.89
CA MET A 57 17.67 -4.10 -1.67
C MET A 57 17.06 -4.68 -0.39
N LEU A 58 15.80 -5.13 -0.45
CA LEU A 58 14.99 -5.50 0.72
C LEU A 58 14.40 -6.92 0.64
N GLY A 59 14.76 -7.71 -0.37
CA GLY A 59 14.23 -9.06 -0.55
C GLY A 59 12.87 -9.10 -1.23
N ILE A 60 12.72 -10.02 -2.19
CA ILE A 60 11.55 -10.11 -3.08
C ILE A 60 10.26 -10.42 -2.32
N VAL A 61 10.25 -11.40 -1.41
CA VAL A 61 8.99 -11.85 -0.78
C VAL A 61 8.50 -10.87 0.29
N GLU A 62 9.42 -10.28 1.05
CA GLU A 62 9.11 -9.37 2.15
C GLU A 62 8.56 -8.02 1.66
N THR A 63 8.91 -7.61 0.43
CA THR A 63 8.43 -6.37 -0.19
C THR A 63 7.21 -6.56 -1.09
N MET A 64 7.12 -7.68 -1.82
CA MET A 64 6.03 -7.87 -2.78
C MET A 64 4.67 -8.14 -2.13
N VAL A 65 4.61 -8.93 -1.04
CA VAL A 65 3.35 -9.24 -0.37
C VAL A 65 2.69 -7.98 0.24
N PRO A 66 3.36 -7.19 1.10
CA PRO A 66 2.76 -5.95 1.60
C PRO A 66 2.59 -4.91 0.49
N GLY A 67 3.53 -4.80 -0.46
CA GLY A 67 3.44 -3.86 -1.57
C GLY A 67 2.18 -4.04 -2.41
N SER A 68 1.86 -5.28 -2.79
CA SER A 68 0.65 -5.60 -3.58
C SER A 68 -0.64 -5.25 -2.84
N LEU A 69 -0.71 -5.49 -1.53
CA LEU A 69 -1.86 -5.12 -0.71
C LEU A 69 -2.00 -3.60 -0.59
N ILE A 70 -0.89 -2.89 -0.38
CA ILE A 70 -0.87 -1.42 -0.31
C ILE A 70 -1.33 -0.83 -1.64
N GLY A 71 -0.83 -1.35 -2.76
CA GLY A 71 -1.20 -0.89 -4.09
C GLY A 71 -2.67 -1.13 -4.41
N MET A 72 -3.14 -2.36 -4.26
CA MET A 72 -4.50 -2.73 -4.64
C MET A 72 -5.55 -2.08 -3.72
N TYR A 73 -5.43 -2.26 -2.40
CA TYR A 73 -6.41 -1.72 -1.45
C TYR A 73 -6.24 -0.22 -1.25
N GLY A 74 -5.01 0.27 -1.14
CA GLY A 74 -4.75 1.71 -1.05
C GLY A 74 -5.23 2.43 -2.30
N GLY A 75 -5.03 1.83 -3.48
CA GLY A 75 -5.50 2.39 -4.73
C GLY A 75 -7.01 2.59 -4.78
N MET A 76 -7.76 1.56 -4.39
CA MET A 76 -9.22 1.65 -4.28
C MET A 76 -9.67 2.69 -3.24
N LEU A 77 -9.07 2.68 -2.05
CA LEU A 77 -9.46 3.58 -0.95
C LEU A 77 -9.20 5.05 -1.27
N PHE A 78 -8.05 5.37 -1.86
CA PHE A 78 -7.73 6.75 -2.23
C PHE A 78 -8.59 7.24 -3.39
N ALA A 79 -8.90 6.39 -4.37
CA ALA A 79 -9.75 6.77 -5.48
C ALA A 79 -11.20 6.99 -5.03
N MET A 80 -11.73 6.16 -4.13
CA MET A 80 -13.04 6.38 -3.50
C MET A 80 -13.07 7.70 -2.72
N ARG A 81 -12.03 7.95 -1.90
CA ARG A 81 -11.91 9.18 -1.13
C ARG A 81 -11.95 10.42 -2.02
N ASP A 82 -11.18 10.43 -3.10
CA ASP A 82 -11.07 11.60 -3.99
C ASP A 82 -12.32 11.78 -4.87
N SER A 83 -12.94 10.69 -5.34
CA SER A 83 -14.24 10.72 -6.04
C SER A 83 -15.35 11.32 -5.16
N MET A 84 -15.42 10.91 -3.89
CA MET A 84 -16.39 11.43 -2.91
C MET A 84 -16.05 12.84 -2.41
N ALA A 85 -14.94 13.43 -2.84
CA ALA A 85 -14.39 14.67 -2.29
C ALA A 85 -14.25 14.66 -0.74
N ALA A 86 -14.07 13.48 -0.15
CA ALA A 86 -14.09 13.31 1.29
C ALA A 86 -12.74 13.68 1.91
N GLY A 87 -12.77 14.62 2.87
CA GLY A 87 -11.60 15.02 3.67
C GLY A 87 -10.80 16.20 3.11
N SER A 88 -9.61 16.44 3.69
CA SER A 88 -8.75 17.55 3.30
C SER A 88 -8.16 17.35 1.91
N ARG A 89 -8.28 18.38 1.05
CA ARG A 89 -7.77 18.43 -0.33
C ARG A 89 -6.30 18.90 -0.43
N THR A 90 -5.61 18.99 0.70
CA THR A 90 -4.24 19.50 0.73
C THR A 90 -3.24 18.38 0.37
N MET A 91 -2.22 18.71 -0.44
CA MET A 91 -1.16 17.76 -0.82
C MET A 91 -0.43 17.15 0.39
N PRO A 92 -0.14 17.90 1.47
CA PRO A 92 0.44 17.33 2.69
C PRO A 92 -0.43 16.22 3.30
N ALA A 93 -1.75 16.42 3.37
CA ALA A 93 -2.66 15.41 3.93
C ALA A 93 -2.67 14.11 3.13
N VAL A 94 -2.47 14.18 1.81
CA VAL A 94 -2.43 13.00 0.93
C VAL A 94 -1.15 12.20 1.17
N ILE A 95 -0.03 12.90 1.28
CA ILE A 95 1.27 12.29 1.62
C ILE A 95 1.20 11.64 3.00
N THR A 96 0.70 12.35 4.01
CA THR A 96 0.62 11.81 5.38
C THR A 96 -0.26 10.56 5.44
N VAL A 97 -1.45 10.60 4.83
CA VAL A 97 -2.36 9.45 4.83
C VAL A 97 -1.77 8.27 4.04
N GLY A 98 -1.14 8.52 2.89
CA GLY A 98 -0.46 7.50 2.11
C GLY A 98 0.69 6.83 2.87
N ALA A 99 1.50 7.62 3.57
CA ALA A 99 2.61 7.11 4.39
C ALA A 99 2.09 6.26 5.56
N ILE A 100 1.10 6.75 6.31
CA ILE A 100 0.50 6.03 7.44
C ILE A 100 -0.12 4.71 6.96
N PHE A 101 -0.88 4.75 5.87
CA PHE A 101 -1.52 3.56 5.32
C PHE A 101 -0.49 2.50 4.92
N GLY A 102 0.59 2.90 4.25
CA GLY A 102 1.70 2.02 3.89
C GLY A 102 2.36 1.36 5.11
N ILE A 103 2.65 2.14 6.15
CA ILE A 103 3.25 1.64 7.39
C ILE A 103 2.32 0.64 8.09
N VAL A 104 1.04 1.01 8.26
CA VAL A 104 0.04 0.18 8.93
C VAL A 104 -0.14 -1.15 8.21
N MET A 105 -0.20 -1.15 6.88
CA MET A 105 -0.33 -2.38 6.11
C MET A 105 0.91 -3.28 6.23
N THR A 106 2.11 -2.71 6.18
CA THR A 106 3.34 -3.49 6.40
C THR A 106 3.37 -4.12 7.81
N ILE A 107 2.97 -3.37 8.84
CA ILE A 107 2.86 -3.89 10.21
C ILE A 107 1.82 -5.01 10.28
N ALA A 108 0.65 -4.84 9.67
CA ALA A 108 -0.42 -5.82 9.69
C ALA A 108 0.02 -7.16 9.06
N VAL A 109 0.70 -7.13 7.92
CA VAL A 109 1.22 -8.33 7.25
C VAL A 109 2.28 -9.02 8.13
N LYS A 110 3.18 -8.25 8.75
CA LYS A 110 4.19 -8.81 9.65
C LYS A 110 3.59 -9.44 10.89
N LEU A 111 2.59 -8.78 11.49
CA LEU A 111 1.86 -9.32 12.64
C LEU A 111 1.12 -10.61 12.27
N TYR A 112 0.48 -10.63 11.11
CA TYR A 112 -0.21 -11.82 10.59
C TYR A 112 0.76 -13.00 10.42
N ASN A 113 1.93 -12.76 9.82
CA ASN A 113 2.97 -13.77 9.69
C ASN A 113 3.52 -14.24 11.05
N TYR A 114 3.64 -13.34 12.02
CA TYR A 114 4.09 -13.68 13.37
C TYR A 114 3.09 -14.61 14.08
N VAL A 115 1.79 -14.30 14.00
CA VAL A 115 0.72 -15.13 14.59
C VAL A 115 0.68 -16.52 13.95
N LEU A 116 0.82 -16.60 12.63
CA LEU A 116 0.82 -17.89 11.90
C LEU A 116 2.03 -18.75 12.25
N ARG A 117 3.21 -18.16 12.40
CA ARG A 117 4.42 -18.90 12.82
C ARG A 117 4.33 -19.40 14.26
N GLY A 118 3.56 -18.74 15.12
CA GLY A 118 3.27 -19.22 16.46
C GLY A 118 2.32 -20.43 16.51
N ALA A 119 1.64 -20.77 15.42
CA ALA A 119 0.66 -21.87 15.35
C ALA A 119 1.22 -23.18 14.77
N VAL A 120 2.49 -23.21 14.34
CA VAL A 120 3.12 -24.46 13.91
C VAL A 120 3.64 -25.17 15.16
N VAL A 121 2.76 -25.95 15.80
CA VAL A 121 3.20 -27.10 16.59
C VAL A 121 3.98 -27.98 15.60
N GLU A 122 5.28 -28.14 15.83
CA GLU A 122 6.05 -29.21 15.21
C GLU A 122 5.36 -30.53 15.57
N VAL A 123 4.54 -31.05 14.65
CA VAL A 123 4.22 -32.46 14.66
C VAL A 123 5.48 -33.11 14.14
N GLY A 124 6.31 -33.56 15.08
CA GLY A 124 7.46 -34.39 14.78
C GLY A 124 7.03 -35.61 13.99
N ASP A 125 7.82 -35.92 12.97
CA ASP A 125 8.13 -37.26 12.50
C ASP A 125 9.61 -37.26 12.05
#